data_AF-A0A158IX98-F1
#
_entry.id   AF-A0A158IX98-F1
#
_cell.length_a   1.000
_cell.length_b   1.000
_cell.length_c   1.000
_cell.angle_alpha   90.00
_cell.angle_beta   90.00
_cell.angle_gamma   90.00
#
_symmetry.space_group_name_H-M   'P 1'
#
loop_
_entity.id
_entity.type
_entity.pdbx_description
1 polymer ?
#
loop_
_entity_poly.entity_id
_entity_poly.type
_entity_poly.pdbx_seq_one_letter_code
_entity_poly.pdbx_strand_id
1 'polypeptide(L)'
;MAPSLPLTEWMLIGLCCIATCYAAVAALVRPGLREPRDDDACGPSRTPSVSVLKPLCGAEPRLLQNLETFCVQSHPSYQLLFGVSSASDPAAKVVKCLQKAYPHLDIRLVVDDTHHGSNRKVANLINLSAHARHSLLVIADSDIAVEPDYLTRVTAPLLDHDVGLVTCLYRARRVGGFWARLGALFIDEWFVPSVHLAHAAGSRRFGFGATLALRQDTLAASGGFEALRDCLADDYWLAERVRGLGLAIRLSDVVVTTDVIERDFLSLWRRETRWLRTIRSVNPLGFAFLFVTFTTPWLVASGLLGLGIDASGGNIAHSYVDTLVDLSTSLGLSARLVLHWRSARNWRGFCRELPLLPLRDVLLWLQWFAAAFGSNVSWRGARVPIDGSPASGAPNMRNDPDASDLSDSR
;
A
#
# COMPACT_ATOMS: atom_id res chain seq x y z
N MET A 1 -47.60 -15.63 -19.20
CA MET A 1 -46.57 -15.11 -18.29
C MET A 1 -45.23 -15.34 -18.96
N ALA A 2 -44.50 -14.28 -19.33
CA ALA A 2 -43.13 -14.46 -19.82
C ALA A 2 -42.30 -15.11 -18.70
N PRO A 3 -41.43 -16.08 -19.00
CA PRO A 3 -40.57 -16.66 -17.99
C PRO A 3 -39.68 -15.54 -17.42
N SER A 4 -39.88 -15.23 -16.14
CA SER A 4 -38.96 -14.35 -15.40
C SER A 4 -37.60 -15.03 -15.29
N LEU A 5 -36.51 -14.30 -15.49
CA LEU A 5 -35.16 -14.84 -15.29
C LEU A 5 -35.01 -15.41 -13.87
N PRO A 6 -34.28 -16.52 -13.70
CA PRO A 6 -34.02 -17.09 -12.39
C PRO A 6 -33.26 -16.10 -11.49
N LEU A 7 -33.47 -16.19 -10.18
CA LEU A 7 -32.83 -15.33 -9.18
C LEU A 7 -31.29 -15.31 -9.32
N THR A 8 -30.69 -16.45 -9.68
CA THR A 8 -29.25 -16.59 -9.87
C THR A 8 -28.70 -15.71 -10.99
N GLU A 9 -29.45 -15.54 -12.09
CA GLU A 9 -29.05 -14.66 -13.19
C GLU A 9 -29.16 -13.19 -12.78
N TRP A 10 -30.24 -12.81 -12.07
CA TRP A 10 -30.36 -11.47 -11.50
C TRP A 10 -29.24 -11.12 -10.53
N MET A 11 -28.84 -12.07 -9.67
CA MET A 11 -27.71 -11.89 -8.76
C MET A 11 -26.40 -11.69 -9.54
N LEU A 12 -26.19 -12.47 -10.60
CA LEU A 12 -24.99 -12.37 -11.43
C LEU A 12 -24.93 -11.03 -12.18
N ILE A 13 -26.04 -10.60 -12.79
CA ILE A 13 -26.17 -9.28 -13.43
C ILE A 13 -25.88 -8.17 -12.41
N GLY A 14 -26.46 -8.27 -11.21
CA GLY A 14 -26.21 -7.32 -10.13
C GLY A 14 -24.72 -7.21 -9.78
N LEU A 15 -24.01 -8.34 -9.67
CA LEU A 15 -22.56 -8.36 -9.42
C LEU A 15 -21.75 -7.76 -10.57
N CYS A 16 -22.11 -8.05 -11.83
CA CYS A 16 -21.49 -7.44 -13.01
C CYS A 16 -21.66 -5.90 -13.00
N CYS A 17 -22.86 -5.41 -12.66
CA CYS A 17 -23.12 -3.99 -12.54
C CYS A 17 -22.34 -3.35 -11.38
N ILE A 18 -22.25 -4.02 -10.22
CA ILE A 18 -21.44 -3.53 -9.08
C ILE A 18 -19.96 -3.45 -9.45
N ALA A 19 -19.41 -4.49 -10.08
CA ALA A 19 -18.02 -4.50 -10.54
C ALA A 19 -17.75 -3.41 -11.58
N THR A 20 -18.70 -3.20 -12.50
CA THR A 20 -18.65 -2.13 -13.51
C THR A 20 -18.68 -0.75 -12.84
N CYS A 21 -19.57 -0.53 -11.87
CA CYS A 21 -19.64 0.71 -11.12
C CYS A 21 -18.33 0.96 -10.36
N TYR A 22 -17.79 -0.06 -9.68
CA TYR A 22 -16.50 0.02 -9.02
C TYR A 22 -15.39 0.44 -10.00
N ALA A 23 -15.28 -0.24 -11.14
CA ALA A 23 -14.27 0.05 -12.15
C ALA A 23 -14.44 1.47 -12.72
N ALA A 24 -15.67 1.91 -13.00
CA ALA A 24 -15.97 3.24 -13.49
C ALA A 24 -15.58 4.32 -12.47
N VAL A 25 -15.95 4.17 -11.20
CA VAL A 25 -15.58 5.14 -10.16
C VAL A 25 -14.07 5.16 -9.96
N ALA A 26 -13.41 3.99 -9.88
CA ALA A 26 -11.94 3.92 -9.79
C ALA A 26 -11.25 4.57 -11.01
N ALA A 27 -11.82 4.41 -12.21
CA ALA A 27 -11.33 5.04 -13.44
C ALA A 27 -11.50 6.57 -13.44
N LEU A 28 -12.50 7.09 -12.73
CA LEU A 28 -12.82 8.51 -12.70
C LEU A 28 -12.08 9.23 -11.57
N VAL A 29 -12.01 8.63 -10.38
CA VAL A 29 -11.31 9.17 -9.21
C VAL A 29 -9.87 9.49 -9.59
N ARG A 30 -9.51 10.77 -9.48
CA ARG A 30 -8.14 11.24 -9.68
C ARG A 30 -7.45 11.27 -8.32
N PRO A 31 -6.13 11.05 -8.27
CA PRO A 31 -5.34 11.54 -7.14
C PRO A 31 -5.74 13.01 -6.94
N GLY A 32 -6.15 13.38 -5.72
CA GLY A 32 -6.50 14.75 -5.44
C GLY A 32 -5.31 15.64 -5.77
N LEU A 33 -5.37 16.35 -6.89
CA LEU A 33 -4.55 17.53 -7.12
C LEU A 33 -5.04 18.54 -6.10
N ARG A 34 -4.28 18.74 -5.02
CA ARG A 34 -4.48 19.89 -4.15
C ARG A 34 -3.40 20.90 -4.44
N GLU A 35 -3.83 22.14 -4.41
CA GLU A 35 -3.14 23.35 -4.83
C GLU A 35 -1.71 23.43 -4.29
N PRO A 36 -0.80 24.07 -5.05
CA PRO A 36 0.50 24.47 -4.52
C PRO A 36 0.23 25.22 -3.23
N ARG A 37 0.67 24.65 -2.11
CA ARG A 37 0.80 25.43 -0.89
C ARG A 37 2.02 26.30 -1.14
N ASP A 38 1.90 27.61 -0.98
CA ASP A 38 3.04 28.52 -1.10
C ASP A 38 4.21 27.97 -0.29
N ASP A 39 5.24 27.51 -1.01
CA ASP A 39 6.51 27.02 -0.45
C ASP A 39 7.28 28.16 0.26
N ASP A 40 6.77 29.39 0.22
CA ASP A 40 7.37 30.60 0.80
C ASP A 40 7.09 30.81 2.30
N ALA A 41 6.28 29.98 2.96
CA ALA A 41 5.93 30.21 4.37
C ALA A 41 6.93 29.65 5.40
N CYS A 42 7.91 28.84 4.99
CA CYS A 42 8.91 28.27 5.89
C CYS A 42 10.33 28.57 5.40
N GLY A 43 10.93 29.64 5.94
CA GLY A 43 12.36 29.84 5.81
C GLY A 43 13.16 28.63 6.35
N PRO A 44 14.45 28.50 5.96
CA PRO A 44 15.31 27.35 6.30
C PRO A 44 15.49 27.08 7.81
N SER A 45 14.99 27.95 8.68
CA SER A 45 15.04 27.85 10.14
C SER A 45 13.90 27.05 10.77
N ARG A 46 12.91 26.56 9.99
CA ARG A 46 11.72 25.85 10.51
C ARG A 46 11.57 24.39 10.06
N THR A 47 12.47 23.86 9.24
CA THR A 47 12.42 22.46 8.80
C THR A 47 13.06 21.54 9.84
N PRO A 48 12.29 20.65 10.52
CA PRO A 48 12.84 19.79 11.56
C PRO A 48 13.79 18.76 10.96
N SER A 49 14.92 18.49 11.62
CA SER A 49 15.83 17.42 11.20
C SER A 49 15.13 16.05 11.22
N VAL A 50 15.60 15.14 10.35
CA VAL A 50 14.95 13.83 10.11
C VAL A 50 15.94 12.68 10.20
N SER A 51 15.60 11.62 10.93
CA SER A 51 16.32 10.34 10.89
C SER A 51 15.58 9.36 9.99
N VAL A 52 16.21 8.93 8.90
CA VAL A 52 15.68 7.95 7.96
C VAL A 52 16.15 6.55 8.36
N LEU A 53 15.23 5.63 8.61
CA LEU A 53 15.50 4.25 9.01
C LEU A 53 15.18 3.31 7.84
N LYS A 54 16.21 2.65 7.30
CA LYS A 54 16.07 1.68 6.22
C LYS A 54 16.59 0.30 6.66
N PRO A 55 15.71 -0.64 7.03
CA PRO A 55 16.11 -2.02 7.29
C PRO A 55 16.48 -2.70 5.98
N LEU A 56 17.69 -3.25 5.91
CA LEU A 56 18.25 -3.90 4.72
C LEU A 56 18.46 -5.40 4.98
N CYS A 57 18.39 -6.20 3.91
CA CYS A 57 18.88 -7.58 3.93
C CYS A 57 19.14 -8.04 2.49
N GLY A 58 20.31 -8.62 2.23
CA GLY A 58 20.76 -9.03 0.90
C GLY A 58 21.00 -7.87 -0.08
N ALA A 59 21.47 -8.20 -1.29
CA ALA A 59 21.73 -7.24 -2.36
C ALA A 59 20.68 -7.37 -3.47
N GLU A 60 19.60 -6.60 -3.36
CA GLU A 60 18.59 -6.49 -4.41
C GLU A 60 19.19 -5.82 -5.67
N PRO A 61 18.72 -6.14 -6.90
CA PRO A 61 19.36 -5.71 -8.15
C PRO A 61 19.59 -4.20 -8.33
N ARG A 62 18.88 -3.36 -7.57
CA ARG A 62 18.97 -1.89 -7.62
C ARG A 62 19.18 -1.25 -6.25
N LEU A 63 19.65 -2.03 -5.26
CA LEU A 63 19.80 -1.54 -3.89
C LEU A 63 20.63 -0.25 -3.84
N LEU A 64 21.78 -0.20 -4.51
CA LEU A 64 22.62 1.01 -4.54
C LEU A 64 21.86 2.23 -5.06
N GLN A 65 21.19 2.11 -6.20
CA GLN A 65 20.48 3.21 -6.84
C GLN A 65 19.29 3.68 -5.99
N ASN A 66 18.59 2.77 -5.33
CA ASN A 66 17.46 3.13 -4.47
C ASN A 66 17.94 3.85 -3.21
N LEU A 67 18.99 3.36 -2.55
CA LEU A 67 19.56 4.02 -1.37
C LEU A 67 20.21 5.37 -1.73
N GLU A 68 20.82 5.48 -2.92
CA GLU A 68 21.41 6.73 -3.42
C GLU A 68 20.38 7.86 -3.53
N THR A 69 19.11 7.56 -3.86
CA THR A 69 18.06 8.60 -3.89
C THR A 69 17.85 9.31 -2.54
N PHE A 70 18.16 8.64 -1.42
CA PHE A 70 18.10 9.24 -0.09
C PHE A 70 19.36 10.07 0.23
N CYS A 71 20.46 9.88 -0.50
CA CYS A 71 21.68 10.68 -0.35
C CYS A 71 21.57 12.03 -1.08
N VAL A 72 20.70 12.15 -2.08
CA VAL A 72 20.57 13.38 -2.91
C VAL A 72 19.31 14.18 -2.55
N GLN A 73 18.95 14.21 -1.27
CA GLN A 73 17.79 14.96 -0.79
C GLN A 73 18.12 16.45 -0.63
N SER A 74 17.17 17.29 -0.98
CA SER A 74 17.22 18.76 -0.81
C SER A 74 16.97 19.21 0.63
N HIS A 75 16.60 18.28 1.53
CA HIS A 75 16.33 18.57 2.92
C HIS A 75 17.62 19.01 3.65
N PRO A 76 17.61 20.12 4.42
CA PRO A 76 18.85 20.73 4.91
C PRO A 76 19.55 19.93 6.01
N SER A 77 18.83 19.09 6.75
CA SER A 77 19.40 18.33 7.87
C SER A 77 18.71 16.97 8.01
N TYR A 78 19.45 15.90 7.72
CA TYR A 78 18.94 14.54 7.88
C TYR A 78 20.07 13.54 8.14
N GLN A 79 19.69 12.43 8.77
CA GLN A 79 20.54 11.29 9.09
C GLN A 79 20.01 10.07 8.35
N LEU A 80 20.91 9.27 7.76
CA LEU A 80 20.57 8.00 7.10
C LEU A 80 21.07 6.83 7.93
N LEU A 81 20.14 6.03 8.46
CA LEU A 81 20.39 4.83 9.23
C LEU A 81 20.06 3.59 8.38
N PHE A 82 21.07 2.81 8.07
CA PHE A 82 20.94 1.56 7.32
C PHE A 82 21.23 0.37 8.22
N GLY A 83 20.24 -0.51 8.41
CA GLY A 83 20.35 -1.64 9.35
C GLY A 83 20.55 -2.97 8.65
N VAL A 84 21.49 -3.79 9.10
CA VAL A 84 21.68 -5.17 8.64
C VAL A 84 21.88 -6.09 9.83
N SER A 85 21.47 -7.36 9.71
CA SER A 85 21.67 -8.35 10.77
C SER A 85 23.08 -8.95 10.79
N SER A 86 23.94 -8.65 9.81
CA SER A 86 25.30 -9.18 9.77
C SER A 86 26.21 -8.27 8.95
N ALA A 87 27.47 -8.13 9.39
CA ALA A 87 28.50 -7.42 8.64
C ALA A 87 28.83 -8.10 7.29
N SER A 88 28.51 -9.39 7.14
CA SER A 88 28.67 -10.15 5.90
C SER A 88 27.48 -9.99 4.95
N ASP A 89 26.39 -9.34 5.36
CA ASP A 89 25.25 -9.08 4.48
C ASP A 89 25.72 -8.27 3.26
N PRO A 90 25.41 -8.69 2.01
CA PRO A 90 25.77 -7.95 0.81
C PRO A 90 25.33 -6.47 0.82
N ALA A 91 24.23 -6.12 1.49
CA ALA A 91 23.78 -4.74 1.67
C ALA A 91 24.82 -3.87 2.40
N ALA A 92 25.57 -4.43 3.36
CA ALA A 92 26.59 -3.70 4.10
C ALA A 92 27.68 -3.13 3.18
N LYS A 93 28.02 -3.85 2.10
CA LYS A 93 28.98 -3.38 1.09
C LYS A 93 28.42 -2.19 0.32
N VAL A 94 27.14 -2.22 -0.04
CA VAL A 94 26.47 -1.11 -0.71
C VAL A 94 26.47 0.16 0.15
N VAL A 95 26.14 0.03 1.44
CA VAL A 95 26.16 1.16 2.37
C VAL A 95 27.56 1.74 2.52
N LYS A 96 28.60 0.89 2.62
CA LYS A 96 30.00 1.36 2.67
C LYS A 96 30.41 2.11 1.41
N CYS A 97 29.89 1.73 0.23
CA CYS A 97 30.11 2.50 -1.00
C CYS A 97 29.45 3.89 -0.92
N LEU A 98 28.24 3.98 -0.39
CA LEU A 98 27.54 5.26 -0.19
C LEU A 98 28.26 6.17 0.82
N GLN A 99 28.74 5.62 1.93
CA GLN A 99 29.54 6.38 2.90
C GLN A 99 30.80 7.01 2.27
N LYS A 100 31.44 6.31 1.32
CA LYS A 100 32.60 6.85 0.58
C LYS A 100 32.20 7.88 -0.46
N ALA A 101 31.06 7.68 -1.14
CA ALA A 101 30.58 8.59 -2.18
C ALA A 101 29.99 9.90 -1.60
N TYR A 102 29.42 9.85 -0.40
CA TYR A 102 28.76 10.96 0.26
C TYR A 102 29.33 11.22 1.67
N PRO A 103 30.63 11.58 1.80
CA PRO A 103 31.30 11.70 3.10
C PRO A 103 30.80 12.88 3.96
N HIS A 104 30.02 13.79 3.38
CA HIS A 104 29.43 14.95 4.06
C HIS A 104 28.08 14.64 4.71
N LEU A 105 27.48 13.48 4.44
CA LEU A 105 26.20 13.07 5.01
C LEU A 105 26.39 12.22 6.27
N ASP A 106 25.49 12.34 7.24
CA ASP A 106 25.44 11.45 8.41
C ASP A 106 24.84 10.09 8.01
N ILE A 107 25.68 9.25 7.38
CA ILE A 107 25.34 7.89 6.98
C ILE A 107 25.92 6.89 7.98
N ARG A 108 25.04 6.15 8.67
CA ARG A 108 25.43 5.11 9.62
C ARG A 108 24.92 3.74 9.19
N LEU A 109 25.86 2.81 9.05
CA LEU A 109 25.58 1.38 8.99
C LEU A 109 25.46 0.83 10.41
N VAL A 110 24.28 0.32 10.77
CA VAL A 110 24.04 -0.39 12.03
C VAL A 110 24.06 -1.89 11.73
N VAL A 111 25.01 -2.60 12.34
CA VAL A 111 25.10 -4.06 12.25
C VAL A 111 24.70 -4.63 13.59
N ASP A 112 23.52 -5.25 13.66
CA ASP A 112 22.95 -5.76 14.90
C ASP A 112 22.02 -6.94 14.60
N ASP A 113 22.37 -8.12 15.13
CA ASP A 113 21.62 -9.37 14.98
C ASP A 113 20.65 -9.63 16.15
N THR A 114 20.49 -8.67 17.06
CA THR A 114 19.56 -8.78 18.20
C THR A 114 18.14 -8.99 17.67
N HIS A 115 17.52 -10.08 18.12
CA HIS A 115 16.15 -10.42 17.81
C HIS A 115 15.21 -9.87 18.89
N HIS A 116 14.15 -9.19 18.46
CA HIS A 116 13.15 -8.62 19.37
C HIS A 116 11.78 -9.29 19.26
N GLY A 117 11.58 -10.15 18.27
CA GLY A 117 10.32 -10.82 17.98
C GLY A 117 10.40 -11.61 16.68
N SER A 118 9.26 -12.14 16.23
CA SER A 118 9.18 -12.93 15.01
C SER A 118 9.34 -12.12 13.71
N ASN A 119 9.03 -10.81 13.72
CA ASN A 119 9.22 -9.94 12.57
C ASN A 119 10.65 -9.38 12.53
N ARG A 120 11.49 -9.95 11.65
CA ARG A 120 12.89 -9.53 11.45
C ARG A 120 13.04 -8.08 10.95
N LYS A 121 12.07 -7.57 10.17
CA LYS A 121 12.09 -6.16 9.73
C LYS A 121 11.93 -5.25 10.93
N VAL A 122 10.97 -5.53 11.80
CA VAL A 122 10.72 -4.76 13.03
C VAL A 122 11.88 -4.89 14.02
N ALA A 123 12.47 -6.08 14.19
CA ALA A 123 13.68 -6.26 15.00
C ALA A 123 14.81 -5.33 14.54
N ASN A 124 15.04 -5.24 13.23
CA ASN A 124 16.03 -4.33 12.66
C ASN A 124 15.65 -2.85 12.85
N LEU A 125 14.36 -2.50 12.77
CA LEU A 125 13.88 -1.14 13.08
C LEU A 125 14.12 -0.75 14.55
N ILE A 126 13.93 -1.68 15.49
CA ILE A 126 14.24 -1.46 16.91
C ILE A 126 15.74 -1.15 17.06
N ASN A 127 16.62 -1.97 16.47
CA ASN A 127 18.07 -1.77 16.52
C ASN A 127 18.51 -0.44 15.87
N LEU A 128 17.84 -0.03 14.79
CA LEU A 128 18.07 1.27 14.14
C LEU A 128 17.59 2.44 15.01
N SER A 129 16.44 2.32 15.66
CA SER A 129 15.81 3.41 16.41
C SER A 129 16.67 3.94 17.56
N ALA A 130 17.46 3.07 18.21
CA ALA A 130 18.41 3.46 19.25
C ALA A 130 19.52 4.42 18.76
N HIS A 131 19.68 4.54 17.44
CA HIS A 131 20.69 5.39 16.81
C HIS A 131 20.12 6.64 16.13
N ALA A 132 18.79 6.80 16.16
CA ALA A 132 18.10 7.98 15.65
C ALA A 132 18.35 9.19 16.54
N ARG A 133 18.74 10.32 15.93
CA ARG A 133 19.11 11.55 16.63
C ARG A 133 18.05 12.65 16.55
N HIS A 134 17.05 12.46 15.71
CA HIS A 134 16.12 13.52 15.34
C HIS A 134 14.68 13.22 15.75
N SER A 135 13.92 14.30 15.95
CA SER A 135 12.53 14.24 16.39
C SER A 135 11.57 13.69 15.34
N LEU A 136 11.93 13.77 14.05
CA LEU A 136 11.17 13.15 12.96
C LEU A 136 11.87 11.88 12.49
N LEU A 137 11.07 10.83 12.31
CA LEU A 137 11.50 9.54 11.80
C LEU A 137 10.83 9.28 10.45
N VAL A 138 11.61 8.79 9.48
CA VAL A 138 11.08 8.31 8.19
C VAL A 138 11.53 6.88 7.99
N ILE A 139 10.58 5.96 7.91
CA ILE A 139 10.82 4.54 7.64
C ILE A 139 10.54 4.29 6.17
N ALA A 140 11.47 3.64 5.47
CA ALA A 140 11.29 3.25 4.07
C ALA A 140 11.95 1.91 3.77
N ASP A 141 11.29 1.08 2.95
CA ASP A 141 11.82 -0.22 2.51
C ASP A 141 13.01 -0.06 1.54
N SER A 142 13.86 -1.08 1.45
CA SER A 142 15.12 -1.06 0.67
C SER A 142 14.92 -0.91 -0.85
N ASP A 143 13.75 -1.33 -1.35
CA ASP A 143 13.36 -1.27 -2.76
C ASP A 143 12.68 0.06 -3.15
N ILE A 144 12.58 1.01 -2.22
CA ILE A 144 11.97 2.31 -2.44
C ILE A 144 13.00 3.31 -2.95
N ALA A 145 12.66 3.97 -4.05
CA ALA A 145 13.35 5.13 -4.61
C ALA A 145 12.47 6.37 -4.55
N VAL A 146 13.09 7.53 -4.31
CA VAL A 146 12.43 8.80 -4.05
C VAL A 146 13.02 9.94 -4.89
N GLU A 147 12.27 11.05 -5.00
CA GLU A 147 12.74 12.28 -5.65
C GLU A 147 13.49 13.19 -4.65
N PRO A 148 14.30 14.17 -5.10
CA PRO A 148 15.11 15.02 -4.21
C PRO A 148 14.33 15.86 -3.19
N ASP A 149 13.06 16.16 -3.44
CA ASP A 149 12.16 16.93 -2.56
C ASP A 149 11.40 16.05 -1.54
N TYR A 150 11.60 14.73 -1.59
CA TYR A 150 10.82 13.76 -0.83
C TYR A 150 10.79 14.03 0.67
N LEU A 151 11.95 14.15 1.33
CA LEU A 151 12.01 14.32 2.78
C LEU A 151 11.28 15.59 3.23
N THR A 152 11.45 16.69 2.51
CA THR A 152 10.76 17.97 2.78
C THR A 152 9.25 17.78 2.69
N ARG A 153 8.75 17.15 1.63
CA ARG A 153 7.31 16.99 1.39
C ARG A 153 6.63 15.99 2.32
N VAL A 154 7.29 14.88 2.65
CA VAL A 154 6.68 13.87 3.55
C VAL A 154 6.69 14.29 5.01
N THR A 155 7.57 15.22 5.39
CA THR A 155 7.66 15.72 6.76
C THR A 155 6.87 17.02 6.99
N ALA A 156 6.65 17.83 5.95
CA ALA A 156 5.88 19.07 6.08
C ALA A 156 4.50 18.90 6.77
N PRO A 157 3.70 17.85 6.51
CA PRO A 157 2.43 17.65 7.22
C PRO A 157 2.58 17.36 8.72
N LEU A 158 3.74 16.91 9.20
CA LEU A 158 3.99 16.58 10.61
C LEU A 158 4.26 17.82 11.48
N LEU A 159 4.38 19.00 10.86
CA LEU A 159 4.38 20.29 11.56
C LEU A 159 3.01 20.59 12.21
N ASP A 160 1.95 19.99 11.69
CA ASP A 160 0.64 19.96 12.33
C ASP A 160 0.63 18.85 13.39
N HIS A 161 0.43 19.22 14.65
CA HIS A 161 0.42 18.28 15.77
C HIS A 161 -0.74 17.28 15.69
N ASP A 162 -1.83 17.64 15.00
CA ASP A 162 -2.98 16.73 14.79
C ASP A 162 -2.64 15.60 13.80
N VAL A 163 -1.58 15.75 13.00
CA VAL A 163 -1.10 14.70 12.10
C VAL A 163 -0.07 13.83 12.84
N GLY A 164 -0.41 12.56 13.06
CA GLY A 164 0.47 11.62 13.76
C GLY A 164 1.38 10.81 12.82
N LEU A 165 0.93 10.57 11.58
CA LEU A 165 1.69 9.76 10.62
C LEU A 165 1.37 10.17 9.18
N VAL A 166 2.40 10.23 8.35
CA VAL A 166 2.32 10.43 6.91
C VAL A 166 2.78 9.15 6.21
N THR A 167 2.04 8.73 5.18
CA THR A 167 2.41 7.58 4.34
C THR A 167 2.30 7.94 2.86
N CYS A 168 3.08 7.29 2.01
CA CYS A 168 3.09 7.57 0.57
C CYS A 168 2.43 6.43 -0.22
N LEU A 169 1.73 6.80 -1.28
CA LEU A 169 1.41 5.84 -2.33
C LEU A 169 2.67 5.54 -3.16
N TYR A 170 2.63 4.47 -3.93
CA TYR A 170 3.77 4.05 -4.72
C TYR A 170 3.38 3.55 -6.10
N ARG A 171 4.33 3.67 -7.04
CA ARG A 171 4.24 3.13 -8.39
C ARG A 171 5.30 2.07 -8.62
N ALA A 172 4.99 1.07 -9.44
CA ALA A 172 5.94 0.02 -9.76
C ALA A 172 7.03 0.45 -10.77
N ARG A 173 8.28 0.10 -10.46
CA ARG A 173 9.37 0.02 -11.42
C ARG A 173 9.66 -1.44 -11.73
N ARG A 174 9.70 -1.75 -13.01
CA ARG A 174 9.89 -3.11 -13.51
C ARG A 174 11.38 -3.37 -13.64
N VAL A 175 11.92 -4.25 -12.81
CA VAL A 175 13.34 -4.59 -12.79
C VAL A 175 13.47 -6.05 -13.23
N GLY A 176 13.22 -6.28 -14.51
CA GLY A 176 13.27 -7.62 -15.09
C GLY A 176 12.40 -7.80 -16.32
N GLY A 177 12.09 -9.06 -16.61
CA GLY A 177 11.34 -9.49 -17.79
C GLY A 177 9.83 -9.53 -17.59
N PHE A 178 9.20 -10.57 -18.13
CA PHE A 178 7.76 -10.75 -18.15
C PHE A 178 7.11 -10.73 -16.75
N TRP A 179 7.66 -11.48 -15.79
CA TRP A 179 7.07 -11.62 -14.45
C TRP A 179 7.12 -10.32 -13.63
N ALA A 180 8.24 -9.60 -13.68
CA ALA A 180 8.34 -8.25 -13.11
C ALA A 180 7.33 -7.27 -13.73
N ARG A 181 7.01 -7.41 -15.02
CA ARG A 181 5.96 -6.62 -15.66
C ARG A 181 4.57 -7.00 -15.14
N LEU A 182 4.27 -8.29 -15.03
CA LEU A 182 2.97 -8.76 -14.54
C LEU A 182 2.76 -8.37 -13.06
N GLY A 183 3.81 -8.41 -12.24
CA GLY A 183 3.77 -7.93 -10.86
C GLY A 183 3.65 -6.41 -10.73
N ALA A 184 4.22 -5.64 -11.67
CA ALA A 184 3.99 -4.20 -11.70
C ALA A 184 2.51 -3.86 -11.97
N LEU A 185 1.82 -4.65 -12.80
CA LEU A 185 0.38 -4.45 -13.03
C LEU A 185 -0.46 -4.75 -11.78
N PHE A 186 -0.03 -5.65 -10.88
CA PHE A 186 -0.72 -5.84 -9.60
C PHE A 186 -0.78 -4.55 -8.79
N ILE A 187 0.32 -3.77 -8.81
CA ILE A 187 0.41 -2.48 -8.13
C ILE A 187 -0.35 -1.41 -8.91
N ASP A 188 0.03 -1.20 -10.17
CA ASP A 188 -0.39 -0.05 -10.96
C ASP A 188 -1.85 -0.15 -11.44
N GLU A 189 -2.38 -1.36 -11.70
CA GLU A 189 -3.73 -1.58 -12.24
C GLU A 189 -4.78 -1.89 -11.17
N TRP A 190 -4.38 -2.40 -10.00
CA TRP A 190 -5.30 -2.86 -8.98
C TRP A 190 -5.11 -2.13 -7.65
N PHE A 191 -3.93 -2.26 -7.04
CA PHE A 191 -3.70 -1.71 -5.71
C PHE A 191 -3.84 -0.18 -5.68
N VAL A 192 -3.13 0.53 -6.54
CA VAL A 192 -3.14 2.01 -6.58
C VAL A 192 -4.55 2.57 -6.84
N PRO A 193 -5.31 2.13 -7.86
CA PRO A 193 -6.70 2.56 -8.04
C PRO A 193 -7.60 2.27 -6.84
N SER A 194 -7.44 1.12 -6.19
CA SER A 194 -8.24 0.76 -5.01
C SER A 194 -7.99 1.71 -3.84
N VAL A 195 -6.73 2.14 -3.63
CA VAL A 195 -6.37 3.12 -2.59
C VAL A 195 -6.96 4.49 -2.91
N HIS A 196 -6.88 4.94 -4.17
CA HIS A 196 -7.50 6.20 -4.57
C HIS A 196 -9.00 6.23 -4.31
N LEU A 197 -9.71 5.17 -4.68
CA LEU A 197 -11.12 5.05 -4.42
C LEU A 197 -11.43 5.06 -2.91
N ALA A 198 -10.71 4.25 -2.13
CA ALA A 198 -10.90 4.21 -0.68
C ALA A 198 -10.64 5.58 -0.02
N HIS A 199 -9.61 6.31 -0.48
CA HIS A 199 -9.29 7.64 0.01
C HIS A 199 -10.38 8.66 -0.35
N ALA A 200 -10.87 8.63 -1.60
CA ALA A 200 -11.97 9.49 -2.06
C ALA A 200 -13.27 9.20 -1.32
N ALA A 201 -13.51 7.94 -0.93
CA ALA A 201 -14.62 7.52 -0.07
C ALA A 201 -14.42 7.89 1.41
N GLY A 202 -13.35 8.60 1.77
CA GLY A 202 -13.10 9.12 3.12
C GLY A 202 -12.26 8.21 4.02
N SER A 203 -11.79 7.05 3.53
CA SER A 203 -10.90 6.20 4.33
C SER A 203 -9.60 6.92 4.65
N ARG A 204 -9.18 6.82 5.92
CA ARG A 204 -7.87 7.27 6.42
C ARG A 204 -7.07 6.14 7.05
N ARG A 205 -7.53 4.90 6.90
CA ARG A 205 -6.90 3.71 7.49
C ARG A 205 -5.78 3.18 6.60
N PHE A 206 -4.80 4.03 6.32
CA PHE A 206 -3.64 3.71 5.48
C PHE A 206 -2.37 3.64 6.33
N GLY A 207 -1.42 2.82 5.89
CA GLY A 207 -0.10 2.66 6.48
C GLY A 207 0.69 1.76 5.55
N PHE A 208 1.40 2.35 4.58
CA PHE A 208 2.12 1.61 3.56
C PHE A 208 3.62 1.61 3.87
N GLY A 209 4.20 0.42 4.01
CA GLY A 209 5.63 0.24 4.33
C GLY A 209 6.60 0.88 3.34
N ALA A 210 6.12 1.31 2.17
CA ALA A 210 6.88 2.13 1.23
C ALA A 210 7.38 3.44 1.87
N THR A 211 6.58 4.07 2.73
CA THR A 211 6.98 5.23 3.53
C THR A 211 6.06 5.37 4.74
N LEU A 212 6.65 5.50 5.93
CA LEU A 212 5.97 5.92 7.15
C LEU A 212 6.81 7.02 7.80
N ALA A 213 6.29 8.24 7.82
CA ALA A 213 6.92 9.37 8.49
C ALA A 213 6.11 9.76 9.72
N LEU A 214 6.75 9.93 10.87
CA LEU A 214 6.12 10.25 12.14
C LEU A 214 7.10 10.92 13.10
N ARG A 215 6.56 11.55 14.15
CA ARG A 215 7.39 12.07 15.24
C ARG A 215 7.84 10.93 16.16
N GLN A 216 9.03 11.09 16.75
CA GLN A 216 9.58 10.16 17.73
C GLN A 216 8.68 10.06 18.97
N ASP A 217 8.10 11.19 19.43
CA ASP A 217 7.16 11.21 20.55
C ASP A 217 5.90 10.38 20.26
N THR A 218 5.43 10.42 19.01
CA THR A 218 4.23 9.73 18.54
C THR A 218 4.51 8.24 18.41
N LEU A 219 5.69 7.86 17.92
CA LEU A 219 6.16 6.47 17.97
C LEU A 219 6.19 5.96 19.42
N ALA A 220 6.79 6.71 20.33
CA ALA A 220 6.88 6.34 21.75
C ALA A 220 5.49 6.21 22.40
N ALA A 221 4.60 7.19 22.19
CA ALA A 221 3.23 7.16 22.69
C ALA A 221 2.40 6.00 22.10
N SER A 222 2.70 5.59 20.87
CA SER A 222 2.08 4.41 20.25
C SER A 222 2.62 3.08 20.81
N GLY A 223 3.66 3.09 21.66
CA GLY A 223 4.27 1.90 22.26
C GLY A 223 5.57 1.43 21.61
N GLY A 224 6.19 2.26 20.75
CA GLY A 224 7.46 1.94 20.09
C GLY A 224 7.34 0.90 18.98
N PHE A 225 8.48 0.54 18.38
CA PHE A 225 8.53 -0.56 17.41
C PHE A 225 8.36 -1.92 18.08
N GLU A 226 8.65 -2.01 19.38
CA GLU A 226 8.48 -3.19 20.23
C GLU A 226 7.03 -3.68 20.21
N ALA A 227 6.05 -2.78 20.19
CA ALA A 227 4.64 -3.13 20.07
C ALA A 227 4.30 -3.86 18.76
N LEU A 228 5.17 -3.80 17.75
CA LEU A 228 4.98 -4.38 16.42
C LEU A 228 5.85 -5.62 16.18
N ARG A 229 6.64 -6.06 17.16
CA ARG A 229 7.71 -7.07 17.01
C ARG A 229 7.23 -8.43 16.48
N ASP A 230 5.95 -8.74 16.65
CA ASP A 230 5.30 -9.98 16.22
C ASP A 230 4.20 -9.76 15.17
N CYS A 231 4.08 -8.53 14.66
CA CYS A 231 3.08 -8.15 13.67
C CYS A 231 3.55 -8.46 12.25
N LEU A 232 2.74 -9.14 11.44
CA LEU A 232 3.03 -9.35 10.02
C LEU A 232 2.91 -8.05 9.20
N ALA A 233 1.89 -7.24 9.51
CA ALA A 233 1.59 -5.97 8.85
C ALA A 233 2.06 -4.80 9.74
N ASP A 234 3.38 -4.68 9.95
CA ASP A 234 3.96 -3.68 10.85
C ASP A 234 3.55 -2.24 10.50
N ASP A 235 3.43 -1.93 9.22
CA ASP A 235 3.01 -0.65 8.67
C ASP A 235 1.55 -0.30 9.00
N TYR A 236 0.63 -1.24 8.76
CA TYR A 236 -0.78 -1.08 9.10
C TYR A 236 -0.98 -0.91 10.61
N TRP A 237 -0.32 -1.76 11.41
CA TRP A 237 -0.49 -1.74 12.86
C TRP A 237 0.16 -0.51 13.49
N LEU A 238 1.28 0.00 12.97
CA LEU A 238 1.80 1.30 13.41
C LEU A 238 0.77 2.41 13.17
N ALA A 239 0.19 2.48 11.96
CA ALA A 239 -0.81 3.48 11.64
C ALA A 239 -2.09 3.31 12.48
N GLU A 240 -2.54 2.09 12.76
CA GLU A 240 -3.68 1.84 13.64
C GLU A 240 -3.40 2.30 15.08
N ARG A 241 -2.21 2.03 15.61
CA ARG A 241 -1.83 2.49 16.96
C ARG A 241 -1.74 4.01 17.04
N VAL A 242 -1.21 4.68 16.02
CA VAL A 242 -1.22 6.15 15.92
C VAL A 242 -2.66 6.69 15.86
N ARG A 243 -3.56 6.06 15.10
CA ARG A 243 -5.00 6.42 15.10
C ARG A 243 -5.65 6.21 16.47
N GLY A 244 -5.23 5.19 17.21
CA GLY A 244 -5.66 4.93 18.59
C GLY A 244 -5.32 6.07 19.56
N LEU A 245 -4.35 6.93 19.22
CA LEU A 245 -4.03 8.15 19.96
C LEU A 245 -4.91 9.36 19.58
N GLY A 246 -5.88 9.18 18.68
CA GLY A 246 -6.71 10.27 18.15
C GLY A 246 -6.04 11.10 17.05
N LEU A 247 -4.83 10.73 16.62
CA LEU A 247 -4.07 11.47 15.61
C LEU A 247 -4.47 11.08 14.18
N ALA A 248 -4.41 12.07 13.29
CA ALA A 248 -4.72 11.89 11.87
C ALA A 248 -3.61 11.18 11.11
N ILE A 249 -4.00 10.33 10.17
CA ILE A 249 -3.11 9.74 9.17
C ILE A 249 -3.28 10.49 7.85
N ARG A 250 -2.16 10.93 7.25
CA ARG A 250 -2.13 11.64 5.97
C ARG A 250 -1.52 10.76 4.89
N LEU A 251 -2.26 10.58 3.80
CA LEU A 251 -1.70 10.07 2.55
C LEU A 251 -1.02 11.27 1.84
N SER A 252 0.29 11.17 1.66
CA SER A 252 1.10 12.17 0.96
C SER A 252 0.73 12.25 -0.52
N ASP A 253 0.92 13.41 -1.10
CA ASP A 253 0.87 13.64 -2.54
C ASP A 253 2.12 13.11 -3.26
N VAL A 254 3.19 12.83 -2.51
CA VAL A 254 4.38 12.15 -3.01
C VAL A 254 4.06 10.71 -3.37
N VAL A 255 4.36 10.34 -4.62
CA VAL A 255 4.29 8.95 -5.09
C VAL A 255 5.71 8.41 -5.22
N VAL A 256 6.09 7.48 -4.35
CA VAL A 256 7.42 6.86 -4.38
C VAL A 256 7.47 5.72 -5.39
N THR A 257 8.66 5.26 -5.74
CA THR A 257 8.84 4.13 -6.66
C THR A 257 9.27 2.88 -5.92
N THR A 258 8.57 1.76 -6.09
CA THR A 258 8.97 0.43 -5.58
C THR A 258 9.43 -0.46 -6.72
N ASP A 259 10.51 -1.22 -6.50
CA ASP A 259 11.01 -2.16 -7.49
C ASP A 259 10.28 -3.51 -7.43
N VAL A 260 9.85 -3.98 -8.60
CA VAL A 260 9.30 -5.32 -8.84
C VAL A 260 10.38 -6.14 -9.56
N ILE A 261 10.90 -7.16 -8.89
CA ILE A 261 12.14 -7.87 -9.27
C ILE A 261 11.92 -9.37 -9.55
N GLU A 262 10.66 -9.83 -9.50
CA GLU A 262 10.28 -11.22 -9.62
C GLU A 262 10.71 -11.79 -10.98
N ARG A 263 11.48 -12.88 -10.92
CA ARG A 263 12.10 -13.50 -12.11
C ARG A 263 11.28 -14.63 -12.71
N ASP A 264 10.40 -15.21 -11.90
CA ASP A 264 9.61 -16.40 -12.24
C ASP A 264 8.22 -16.36 -11.59
N PHE A 265 7.31 -17.18 -12.10
CA PHE A 265 5.94 -17.29 -11.61
C PHE A 265 5.85 -17.59 -10.10
N LEU A 266 6.70 -18.48 -9.59
CA LEU A 266 6.62 -18.94 -8.20
C LEU A 266 7.03 -17.84 -7.23
N SER A 267 8.05 -17.05 -7.57
CA SER A 267 8.45 -15.85 -6.83
C SER A 267 7.33 -14.81 -6.77
N LEU A 268 6.68 -14.56 -7.91
CA LEU A 268 5.54 -13.65 -8.03
C LEU A 268 4.33 -14.12 -7.21
N TRP A 269 3.94 -15.37 -7.41
CA TRP A 269 2.82 -15.99 -6.71
C TRP A 269 2.99 -15.91 -5.19
N ARG A 270 4.19 -16.21 -4.67
CA ARG A 270 4.48 -16.12 -3.24
C ARG A 270 4.39 -14.70 -2.71
N ARG A 271 4.94 -13.71 -3.43
CA ARG A 271 4.90 -12.29 -3.01
C ARG A 271 3.47 -11.78 -2.94
N GLU A 272 2.70 -11.98 -4.00
CA GLU A 272 1.33 -11.44 -4.11
C GLU A 272 0.36 -12.18 -3.18
N THR A 273 0.46 -13.51 -3.07
CA THR A 273 -0.36 -14.29 -2.12
C THR A 273 -0.08 -13.86 -0.68
N ARG A 274 1.18 -13.56 -0.33
CA ARG A 274 1.52 -13.01 0.98
C ARG A 274 0.84 -11.67 1.22
N TRP A 275 0.87 -10.75 0.25
CA TRP A 275 0.20 -9.46 0.37
C TRP A 275 -1.30 -9.62 0.56
N LEU A 276 -1.95 -10.48 -0.22
CA LEU A 276 -3.39 -10.75 -0.06
C LEU A 276 -3.72 -11.40 1.29
N ARG A 277 -2.88 -12.29 1.81
CA ARG A 277 -3.01 -12.84 3.17
C ARG A 277 -2.85 -11.78 4.25
N THR A 278 -1.96 -10.81 4.03
CA THR A 278 -1.77 -9.67 4.93
C THR A 278 -3.01 -8.77 4.93
N ILE A 279 -3.60 -8.51 3.76
CA ILE A 279 -4.88 -7.80 3.65
C ILE A 279 -6.00 -8.57 4.37
N ARG A 280 -6.04 -9.89 4.22
CA ARG A 280 -7.03 -10.75 4.91
C ARG A 280 -6.94 -10.66 6.42
N SER A 281 -5.74 -10.57 7.00
CA SER A 281 -5.60 -10.49 8.46
C SER A 281 -6.02 -9.14 9.02
N VAL A 282 -5.75 -8.05 8.31
CA VAL A 282 -6.05 -6.69 8.80
C VAL A 282 -7.46 -6.21 8.42
N ASN A 283 -8.03 -6.72 7.33
CA ASN A 283 -9.36 -6.36 6.86
C ASN A 283 -10.10 -7.56 6.24
N PRO A 284 -10.62 -8.50 7.07
CA PRO A 284 -11.28 -9.71 6.59
C PRO A 284 -12.49 -9.45 5.69
N LEU A 285 -13.30 -8.45 6.03
CA LEU A 285 -14.49 -8.08 5.24
C LEU A 285 -14.09 -7.45 3.90
N GLY A 286 -13.14 -6.51 3.90
CA GLY A 286 -12.61 -5.95 2.66
C GLY A 286 -11.99 -7.03 1.78
N PHE A 287 -11.24 -7.96 2.38
CA PHE A 287 -10.71 -9.13 1.69
C PHE A 287 -11.81 -9.99 1.06
N ALA A 288 -12.88 -10.30 1.79
CA ALA A 288 -13.98 -11.14 1.30
C ALA A 288 -14.66 -10.57 0.05
N PHE A 289 -14.72 -9.25 -0.09
CA PHE A 289 -15.33 -8.57 -1.25
C PHE A 289 -14.32 -8.10 -2.31
N LEU A 290 -13.02 -8.42 -2.19
CA LEU A 290 -12.02 -8.02 -3.18
C LEU A 290 -12.35 -8.52 -4.59
N PHE A 291 -13.05 -9.63 -4.71
CA PHE A 291 -13.40 -10.21 -6.02
C PHE A 291 -14.17 -9.24 -6.92
N VAL A 292 -14.93 -8.30 -6.35
CA VAL A 292 -15.67 -7.25 -7.09
C VAL A 292 -14.71 -6.37 -7.89
N THR A 293 -13.47 -6.23 -7.44
CA THR A 293 -12.47 -5.36 -8.05
C THR A 293 -11.76 -6.01 -9.25
N PHE A 294 -11.97 -7.30 -9.50
CA PHE A 294 -11.28 -8.05 -10.56
C PHE A 294 -12.06 -7.90 -11.86
N THR A 295 -11.74 -6.87 -12.63
CA THR A 295 -12.62 -6.38 -13.70
C THR A 295 -12.84 -7.42 -14.81
N THR A 296 -11.79 -8.13 -15.26
CA THR A 296 -11.91 -9.04 -16.41
C THR A 296 -12.89 -10.20 -16.20
N PRO A 297 -12.85 -10.99 -15.09
CA PRO A 297 -13.85 -12.02 -14.84
C PRO A 297 -15.30 -11.53 -14.97
N TRP A 298 -15.61 -10.33 -14.44
CA TRP A 298 -16.95 -9.74 -14.51
C TRP A 298 -17.34 -9.27 -15.91
N LEU A 299 -16.40 -8.75 -16.69
CA LEU A 299 -16.63 -8.41 -18.10
C LEU A 299 -16.92 -9.64 -18.96
N VAL A 300 -16.17 -10.73 -18.74
CA VAL A 300 -16.42 -12.00 -19.44
C VAL A 300 -17.79 -12.57 -19.05
N ALA A 301 -18.12 -12.58 -17.76
CA ALA A 301 -19.44 -13.03 -17.29
C ALA A 301 -20.58 -12.20 -17.89
N SER A 302 -20.44 -10.87 -17.91
CA SER A 302 -21.41 -9.94 -18.50
C SER A 302 -21.58 -10.19 -20.00
N GLY A 303 -20.48 -10.34 -20.75
CA GLY A 303 -20.54 -10.64 -22.18
C GLY A 303 -21.17 -12.01 -22.51
N LEU A 304 -20.89 -13.04 -21.70
CA LEU A 304 -21.53 -14.35 -21.86
C LEU A 304 -23.04 -14.31 -21.56
N LEU A 305 -23.47 -13.49 -20.60
CA LEU A 305 -24.88 -13.27 -20.32
C LEU A 305 -25.60 -12.61 -21.49
N GLY A 306 -25.00 -11.57 -22.09
CA GLY A 306 -25.57 -10.91 -23.27
C GLY A 306 -25.77 -11.87 -24.44
N LEU A 307 -24.72 -12.64 -24.78
CA LEU A 307 -24.80 -13.66 -25.84
C LEU A 307 -25.85 -14.74 -25.56
N GLY A 308 -26.04 -15.13 -24.29
CA GLY A 308 -27.05 -16.09 -23.89
C GLY A 308 -28.49 -15.55 -24.02
N ILE A 309 -28.69 -14.26 -23.69
CA ILE A 309 -29.98 -13.58 -23.81
C ILE A 309 -30.36 -13.42 -25.30
N ASP A 310 -29.43 -13.00 -26.15
CA ASP A 310 -29.64 -12.87 -27.60
C ASP A 310 -30.06 -14.18 -28.26
N ALA A 311 -29.42 -15.29 -27.88
CA ALA A 311 -29.70 -16.62 -28.41
C ALA A 311 -31.11 -17.14 -28.04
N SER A 312 -31.76 -16.56 -27.03
CA SER A 312 -33.05 -17.04 -26.50
C SER A 312 -34.30 -16.52 -27.23
N GLY A 313 -34.16 -15.67 -28.26
CA GLY A 313 -35.27 -15.27 -29.14
C GLY A 313 -36.24 -14.26 -28.50
N GLY A 314 -35.75 -13.03 -28.29
CA GLY A 314 -36.26 -12.00 -27.39
C GLY A 314 -37.79 -11.78 -27.23
N ASN A 315 -38.21 -11.72 -25.96
CA ASN A 315 -39.46 -11.10 -25.48
C ASN A 315 -39.15 -9.68 -24.94
N ILE A 316 -40.16 -8.79 -24.80
CA ILE A 316 -39.97 -7.40 -24.31
C ILE A 316 -39.25 -7.33 -22.94
N ALA A 317 -39.51 -8.30 -22.04
CA ALA A 317 -38.82 -8.39 -20.75
C ALA A 317 -37.31 -8.69 -20.89
N HIS A 318 -36.91 -9.39 -21.95
CA HIS A 318 -35.49 -9.64 -22.25
C HIS A 318 -34.81 -8.39 -22.81
N SER A 319 -35.54 -7.50 -23.50
CA SER A 319 -34.96 -6.28 -24.08
C SER A 319 -34.38 -5.30 -23.04
N TYR A 320 -35.04 -5.13 -21.88
CA TYR A 320 -34.50 -4.26 -20.82
C TYR A 320 -33.27 -4.87 -20.12
N VAL A 321 -33.28 -6.19 -19.92
CA VAL A 321 -32.15 -6.89 -19.30
C VAL A 321 -30.95 -6.91 -20.24
N ASP A 322 -31.18 -7.19 -21.51
CA ASP A 322 -30.19 -7.14 -22.57
C ASP A 322 -29.51 -5.77 -22.63
N THR A 323 -30.31 -4.70 -22.71
CA THR A 323 -29.81 -3.31 -22.68
C THR A 323 -28.96 -3.03 -21.43
N LEU A 324 -29.36 -3.53 -20.26
CA LEU A 324 -28.63 -3.35 -19.01
C LEU A 324 -27.26 -4.07 -19.04
N VAL A 325 -27.25 -5.32 -19.51
CA VAL A 325 -26.03 -6.14 -19.62
C VAL A 325 -25.07 -5.54 -20.64
N ASP A 326 -25.56 -5.09 -21.79
CA ASP A 326 -24.77 -4.41 -22.82
C ASP A 326 -24.17 -3.09 -22.33
N LEU A 327 -24.98 -2.28 -21.65
CA LEU A 327 -24.51 -1.03 -21.05
C LEU A 327 -23.45 -1.30 -19.99
N SER A 328 -23.67 -2.29 -19.12
CA SER A 328 -22.71 -2.70 -18.09
C SER A 328 -21.40 -3.18 -18.72
N THR A 329 -21.46 -4.03 -19.74
CA THR A 329 -20.27 -4.55 -20.43
C THR A 329 -19.49 -3.43 -21.12
N SER A 330 -20.18 -2.57 -21.86
CA SER A 330 -19.58 -1.44 -22.59
C SER A 330 -18.95 -0.40 -21.65
N LEU A 331 -19.65 -0.04 -20.57
CA LEU A 331 -19.15 0.89 -19.56
C LEU A 331 -17.95 0.28 -18.81
N GLY A 332 -18.03 -1.01 -18.45
CA GLY A 332 -16.96 -1.70 -17.74
C GLY A 332 -15.69 -1.85 -18.59
N LEU A 333 -15.84 -2.17 -19.88
CA LEU A 333 -14.72 -2.20 -20.83
C LEU A 333 -14.08 -0.83 -20.97
N SER A 334 -14.89 0.21 -21.13
CA SER A 334 -14.43 1.60 -21.21
C SER A 334 -13.68 2.01 -19.94
N ALA A 335 -14.24 1.70 -18.76
CA ALA A 335 -13.59 1.96 -17.48
C ALA A 335 -12.26 1.23 -17.34
N ARG A 336 -12.17 -0.04 -17.77
CA ARG A 336 -10.91 -0.81 -17.75
C ARG A 336 -9.85 -0.19 -18.66
N LEU A 337 -10.23 0.26 -19.84
CA LEU A 337 -9.33 0.94 -20.78
C LEU A 337 -8.86 2.28 -20.23
N VAL A 338 -9.74 3.05 -19.59
CA VAL A 338 -9.37 4.33 -18.95
C VAL A 338 -8.43 4.11 -17.77
N LEU A 339 -8.67 3.11 -16.93
CA LEU A 339 -7.75 2.73 -15.84
C LEU A 339 -6.35 2.41 -16.38
N HIS A 340 -6.28 1.58 -17.41
CA HIS A 340 -5.02 1.20 -18.01
C HIS A 340 -4.32 2.37 -18.72
N TRP A 341 -5.08 3.25 -19.36
CA TRP A 341 -4.53 4.44 -19.98
C TRP A 341 -3.91 5.39 -18.95
N ARG A 342 -4.53 5.53 -17.77
CA ARG A 342 -4.00 6.34 -16.66
C ARG A 342 -2.77 5.73 -16.01
N SER A 343 -2.70 4.41 -15.89
CA SER A 343 -1.54 3.71 -15.31
C SER A 343 -0.37 3.62 -16.29
N ALA A 344 -0.62 3.68 -17.61
CA ALA A 344 0.40 3.56 -18.63
C ALA A 344 1.38 4.74 -18.60
N ARG A 345 2.67 4.46 -18.78
CA ARG A 345 3.72 5.50 -18.86
C ARG A 345 3.74 6.22 -20.21
N ASN A 346 3.40 5.51 -21.27
CA ASN A 346 3.39 5.99 -22.65
C ASN A 346 2.56 5.04 -23.51
N TRP A 347 2.24 5.46 -24.74
CA TRP A 347 1.43 4.68 -25.68
C TRP A 347 2.00 3.28 -25.99
N ARG A 348 3.33 3.16 -26.11
CA ARG A 348 3.96 1.84 -26.34
C ARG A 348 3.78 0.90 -25.15
N GLY A 349 3.86 1.43 -23.93
CA GLY A 349 3.59 0.69 -22.70
C GLY A 349 2.15 0.21 -22.66
N PHE A 350 1.20 1.11 -22.95
CA PHE A 350 -0.23 0.81 -23.04
C PHE A 350 -0.49 -0.38 -23.98
N CYS A 351 -0.11 -0.30 -25.25
CA CYS A 351 -0.39 -1.37 -26.21
C CYS A 351 0.25 -2.71 -25.81
N ARG A 352 1.41 -2.68 -25.16
CA ARG A 352 2.15 -3.89 -24.77
C ARG A 352 1.59 -4.55 -23.52
N GLU A 353 0.92 -3.79 -22.64
CA GLU A 353 0.38 -4.27 -21.38
C GLU A 353 -1.12 -4.55 -21.43
N LEU A 354 -1.84 -3.94 -22.38
CA LEU A 354 -3.24 -4.21 -22.65
C LEU A 354 -3.57 -5.71 -22.75
N PRO A 355 -2.84 -6.56 -23.51
CA PRO A 355 -3.13 -8.00 -23.55
C PRO A 355 -2.78 -8.75 -22.24
N LEU A 356 -2.04 -8.12 -21.31
CA LEU A 356 -1.69 -8.71 -20.02
C LEU A 356 -2.75 -8.43 -18.95
N LEU A 357 -3.69 -7.50 -19.17
CA LEU A 357 -4.73 -7.18 -18.18
C LEU A 357 -5.64 -8.37 -17.85
N PRO A 358 -6.15 -9.14 -18.85
CA PRO A 358 -6.93 -10.35 -18.55
C PRO A 358 -6.14 -11.36 -17.71
N LEU A 359 -4.88 -11.59 -18.09
CA LEU A 359 -4.00 -12.51 -17.38
C LEU A 359 -3.76 -12.06 -15.93
N ARG A 360 -3.55 -10.75 -15.71
CA ARG A 360 -3.36 -10.17 -14.38
C ARG A 360 -4.61 -10.31 -13.52
N ASP A 361 -5.78 -10.00 -14.05
CA ASP A 361 -7.04 -10.07 -13.30
C ASP A 361 -7.38 -11.53 -12.92
N VAL A 362 -7.16 -12.48 -13.83
CA VAL A 362 -7.30 -13.93 -13.54
C VAL A 362 -6.30 -14.37 -12.48
N LEU A 363 -5.04 -13.96 -12.60
CA LEU A 363 -4.01 -14.30 -11.61
C LEU A 363 -4.36 -13.74 -10.23
N LEU A 364 -4.90 -12.51 -10.17
CA LEU A 364 -5.35 -11.89 -8.93
C LEU A 364 -6.53 -12.65 -8.32
N TRP A 365 -7.49 -13.10 -9.12
CA TRP A 365 -8.61 -13.92 -8.66
C TRP A 365 -8.16 -15.27 -8.09
N LEU A 366 -7.24 -15.95 -8.77
CA LEU A 366 -6.67 -17.22 -8.30
C LEU A 366 -5.87 -17.04 -7.00
N GLN A 367 -5.10 -15.96 -6.90
CA GLN A 367 -4.32 -15.65 -5.69
C GLN A 367 -5.22 -15.23 -4.53
N TRP A 368 -6.29 -14.49 -4.79
CA TRP A 368 -7.30 -14.16 -3.78
C TRP A 368 -7.94 -15.43 -3.23
N PHE A 369 -8.35 -16.36 -4.10
CA PHE A 369 -8.86 -17.65 -3.68
C PHE A 369 -7.81 -18.42 -2.85
N ALA A 370 -6.57 -18.51 -3.33
CA ALA A 370 -5.49 -19.18 -2.60
C ALA A 370 -5.13 -18.50 -1.26
N ALA A 371 -5.26 -17.18 -1.16
CA ALA A 371 -5.00 -16.39 0.04
C ALA A 371 -6.09 -16.54 1.09
N ALA A 372 -7.31 -16.93 0.70
CA ALA A 372 -8.38 -17.30 1.61
C ALA A 372 -7.99 -18.53 2.46
N PHE A 373 -7.11 -19.39 1.93
CA PHE A 373 -6.59 -20.57 2.59
C PHE A 373 -5.17 -20.35 3.14
N GLY A 374 -4.87 -21.02 4.25
CA GLY A 374 -3.55 -21.03 4.90
C GLY A 374 -3.37 -19.98 5.99
N SER A 375 -2.65 -20.36 7.05
CA SER A 375 -2.44 -19.57 8.28
C SER A 375 -1.03 -18.98 8.41
N ASN A 376 -0.16 -19.21 7.41
CA ASN A 376 1.26 -18.84 7.47
C ASN A 376 1.73 -18.14 6.18
N VAL A 377 2.73 -17.29 6.35
CA VAL A 377 3.44 -16.57 5.29
C VAL A 377 4.93 -16.91 5.34
N SER A 378 5.54 -17.11 4.18
CA SER A 378 7.00 -17.20 4.03
C SER A 378 7.57 -15.80 3.76
N TRP A 379 8.48 -15.33 4.61
CA TRP A 379 9.22 -14.08 4.42
C TRP A 379 10.71 -14.29 4.67
N ARG A 380 11.53 -14.11 3.63
CA ARG A 380 13.01 -14.25 3.68
C ARG A 380 13.48 -15.53 4.40
N GLY A 381 12.79 -16.65 4.14
CA GLY A 381 13.10 -17.98 4.70
C GLY A 381 12.46 -18.29 6.05
N ALA A 382 11.82 -17.33 6.72
CA ALA A 382 11.07 -17.55 7.96
C ALA A 382 9.57 -17.76 7.67
N ARG A 383 8.91 -18.65 8.43
CA ARG A 383 7.44 -18.75 8.45
C ARG A 383 6.90 -17.86 9.57
N VAL A 384 5.98 -16.97 9.21
CA VAL A 384 5.31 -16.06 10.15
C VAL A 384 3.81 -16.39 10.14
N PRO A 385 3.16 -16.61 11.30
CA PRO A 385 1.71 -16.81 11.37
C PRO A 385 0.96 -15.53 10.99
N ILE A 386 -0.22 -15.69 10.38
CA ILE A 386 -1.04 -14.58 9.87
C ILE A 386 -1.75 -13.83 11.01
N ASP A 387 -2.03 -14.52 12.13
CA ASP A 387 -2.84 -14.01 13.25
C ASP A 387 -2.04 -13.19 14.28
N GLY A 388 -0.87 -12.66 13.90
CA GLY A 388 -0.02 -11.81 14.72
C GLY A 388 -0.60 -10.40 14.93
N SER A 389 -1.82 -10.29 15.44
CA SER A 389 -2.29 -9.02 16.02
C SER A 389 -1.41 -8.71 17.24
N PRO A 390 -1.03 -7.44 17.46
CA PRO A 390 -0.24 -7.09 18.64
C PRO A 390 -1.01 -7.51 19.90
N ALA A 391 -0.33 -8.10 20.88
CA ALA A 391 -0.92 -8.40 22.18
C ALA A 391 -1.61 -7.12 22.70
N SER A 392 -2.86 -7.23 23.12
CA SER A 392 -3.70 -6.12 23.58
C SER A 392 -3.12 -5.50 24.85
N GLY A 393 -2.14 -4.62 24.68
CA GLY A 393 -1.55 -3.76 25.71
C GLY A 393 -1.80 -2.30 25.38
N ALA A 394 -3.03 -1.94 24.96
CA ALA A 394 -3.43 -0.54 25.00
C ALA A 394 -3.65 -0.16 26.47
N PRO A 395 -3.23 1.03 26.94
CA PRO A 395 -3.61 1.50 28.26
C PRO A 395 -5.12 1.59 28.29
N ASN A 396 -5.74 0.93 29.26
CA ASN A 396 -7.14 1.09 29.59
C ASN A 396 -7.32 2.55 30.05
N MET A 397 -7.58 3.48 29.13
CA MET A 397 -8.01 4.82 29.50
C MET A 397 -9.42 4.66 30.05
N ARG A 398 -9.48 4.83 31.37
CA ARG A 398 -10.65 4.75 32.22
C ARG A 398 -11.82 5.49 31.56
N ASN A 399 -12.98 4.83 31.53
CA ASN A 399 -14.23 5.54 31.66
C ASN A 399 -14.14 6.32 32.99
N ASP A 400 -14.05 7.65 32.93
CA ASP A 400 -14.45 8.51 34.04
C ASP A 400 -15.98 8.64 33.94
N PRO A 401 -16.76 8.13 34.91
CA PRO A 401 -18.14 8.51 35.10
C PRO A 401 -18.15 9.60 36.17
N ASP A 402 -17.91 10.85 35.79
CA ASP A 402 -18.25 11.99 36.65
C ASP A 402 -18.34 13.27 35.80
N ALA A 403 -19.43 13.35 35.04
CA ALA A 403 -19.93 14.60 34.47
C ALA A 403 -21.45 14.50 34.32
N SER A 404 -22.15 14.26 35.42
CA SER A 404 -23.60 14.45 35.51
C SER A 404 -23.99 14.65 36.98
N ASP A 405 -23.87 15.89 37.45
CA ASP A 405 -24.86 16.50 38.36
C ASP A 405 -24.38 17.89 38.81
N LEU A 406 -24.72 18.91 38.04
CA LEU A 406 -24.93 20.26 38.56
C LEU A 406 -26.09 20.91 37.81
N SER A 407 -27.30 20.42 38.12
CA SER A 407 -28.54 21.17 37.95
C SER A 407 -29.54 20.71 39.02
N ASP A 408 -29.56 21.40 40.16
CA ASP A 408 -30.81 21.94 40.73
C ASP A 408 -30.59 22.69 42.06
N SER A 409 -31.00 23.96 42.02
CA SER A 409 -31.55 24.81 43.09
C SER A 409 -31.55 24.31 44.55
N ARG A 410 -30.84 25.02 45.44
CA ARG A 410 -31.39 26.00 46.43
C ARG A 410 -30.31 26.53 47.36
#